data_AF-A0A932HK79-F1
#
_entry.id   AF-A0A932HK79-F1
#
_cell.length_a   1.000
_cell.length_b   1.000
_cell.length_c   1.000
_cell.angle_alpha   90.00
_cell.angle_beta   90.00
_cell.angle_gamma   90.00
#
_symmetry.space_group_name_H-M   'P 1'
#
loop_
_entity.id
_entity.type
_entity.pdbx_description
1 polymer ?
#
loop_
_entity_poly.entity_id
_entity_poly.type
_entity_poly.pdbx_seq_one_letter_code
_entity_poly.pdbx_strand_id
1 'polypeptide(L)'
;MIMRGSRRQWIALILSGIFPGLGQFYLRAWGKGAAFLFAGGVATWALGRLVSVQDILAGLLPYPGATLTALLALLAVFLWSVVDAWLSGGRPQP
;
A
#
# COMPACT_ATOMS: atom_id res chain seq x y z
N MET A 1 -11.44 -12.32 -25.95
CA MET A 1 -11.97 -13.01 -24.75
C MET A 1 -11.37 -12.34 -23.50
N ILE A 2 -11.97 -11.24 -22.99
CA ILE A 2 -11.33 -10.33 -21.99
C ILE A 2 -12.07 -10.27 -20.63
N MET A 3 -13.27 -10.81 -20.49
CA MET A 3 -14.16 -10.38 -19.39
C MET A 3 -14.04 -11.12 -18.05
N ARG A 4 -13.16 -12.12 -17.88
CA ARG A 4 -12.90 -12.74 -16.55
C ARG A 4 -11.68 -12.17 -15.82
N GLY A 5 -10.72 -11.58 -16.53
CA GLY A 5 -9.57 -10.91 -15.93
C GLY A 5 -9.93 -9.60 -15.21
N SER A 6 -10.87 -8.82 -15.76
CA SER A 6 -11.11 -7.46 -15.26
C SER A 6 -11.64 -7.40 -13.83
N ARG A 7 -12.61 -8.26 -13.45
CA ARG A 7 -13.18 -8.21 -12.08
C ARG A 7 -12.14 -8.53 -11.02
N ARG A 8 -11.37 -9.58 -11.21
CA ARG A 8 -10.32 -10.01 -10.26
C ARG A 8 -9.23 -8.94 -10.14
N GLN A 9 -8.87 -8.34 -11.27
CA GLN A 9 -7.89 -7.26 -11.34
C GLN A 9 -8.37 -5.98 -10.62
N TRP A 10 -9.64 -5.60 -10.80
CA TRP A 10 -10.27 -4.48 -10.09
C TRP A 10 -10.36 -4.72 -8.58
N ILE A 11 -10.75 -5.93 -8.15
CA ILE A 11 -10.77 -6.28 -6.72
C ILE A 11 -9.36 -6.19 -6.13
N ALA A 12 -8.35 -6.74 -6.81
CA ALA A 12 -6.97 -6.67 -6.34
C ALA A 12 -6.46 -5.22 -6.24
N LEU A 13 -6.84 -4.37 -7.20
CA LEU A 13 -6.54 -2.93 -7.18
C LEU A 13 -7.20 -2.25 -5.98
N ILE A 14 -8.50 -2.44 -5.77
CA ILE A 14 -9.23 -1.84 -4.65
C ILE A 14 -8.63 -2.27 -3.32
N LEU A 15 -8.36 -3.58 -3.16
CA LEU A 15 -7.74 -4.11 -1.94
C LEU A 15 -6.36 -3.48 -1.69
N SER A 16 -5.53 -3.35 -2.73
CA SER A 16 -4.22 -2.69 -2.60
C SER A 16 -4.33 -1.18 -2.34
N GLY A 17 -5.44 -0.56 -2.74
CA GLY A 17 -5.79 0.81 -2.41
C GLY A 17 -6.30 1.01 -0.98
N ILE A 18 -6.70 -0.06 -0.28
CA ILE A 18 -7.00 -0.02 1.16
C ILE A 18 -5.71 -0.15 1.96
N PHE A 19 -4.88 -1.13 1.63
CA PHE A 19 -3.57 -1.30 2.24
C PHE A 19 -2.62 -2.07 1.33
N PRO A 20 -1.31 -1.72 1.31
CA PRO A 20 -0.33 -2.41 0.48
C PRO A 20 -0.26 -3.90 0.80
N GLY A 21 -0.28 -4.73 -0.24
CA GLY A 21 -0.18 -6.19 -0.11
C GLY A 21 -1.51 -6.96 -0.07
N LEU A 22 -2.65 -6.31 0.21
CA LEU A 22 -3.95 -7.01 0.26
C LEU A 22 -4.38 -7.55 -1.10
N GLY A 23 -4.16 -6.79 -2.18
CA GLY A 23 -4.47 -7.28 -3.53
C GLY A 23 -3.61 -8.47 -3.92
N GLN A 24 -2.33 -8.49 -3.52
CA GLN A 24 -1.43 -9.60 -3.76
C GLN A 24 -1.85 -10.85 -2.99
N PHE A 25 -2.31 -10.72 -1.74
CA PHE A 25 -2.88 -11.84 -1.00
C PHE A 25 -4.14 -12.39 -1.67
N TYR A 26 -5.04 -11.53 -2.13
CA TYR A 26 -6.21 -11.93 -2.91
C TYR A 26 -5.83 -12.67 -4.21
N LEU A 27 -4.74 -12.26 -4.85
CA LEU A 27 -4.19 -12.93 -6.03
C LEU A 27 -3.40 -14.21 -5.71
N ARG A 28 -3.28 -14.60 -4.44
CA ARG A 28 -2.47 -15.73 -3.92
C ARG A 28 -0.96 -15.54 -4.15
N ALA A 29 -0.52 -14.31 -4.40
CA ALA A 29 0.89 -13.92 -4.50
C ALA A 29 1.45 -13.62 -3.09
N TRP A 30 1.43 -14.62 -2.20
CA TRP A 30 1.72 -14.47 -0.76
C TRP A 30 3.04 -13.76 -0.46
N GLY A 31 4.12 -14.10 -1.18
CA GLY A 31 5.43 -13.45 -0.97
C GLY A 31 5.40 -11.94 -1.26
N LYS A 32 4.75 -11.54 -2.36
CA LYS A 32 4.57 -10.12 -2.68
C LYS A 32 3.64 -9.44 -1.68
N GLY A 33 2.56 -10.12 -1.28
CA GLY A 33 1.63 -9.63 -0.26
C GLY A 33 2.34 -9.34 1.06
N ALA A 34 3.15 -10.29 1.54
CA ALA A 34 3.94 -10.10 2.76
C ALA A 34 4.95 -8.96 2.64
N ALA A 35 5.64 -8.85 1.50
CA ALA A 35 6.61 -7.77 1.27
C ALA A 35 5.95 -6.37 1.30
N PHE A 36 4.83 -6.19 0.58
CA PHE A 36 4.12 -4.91 0.58
C PHE A 36 3.46 -4.62 1.93
N LEU A 37 2.87 -5.62 2.57
CA LEU A 37 2.27 -5.47 3.91
C LEU A 37 3.33 -5.02 4.92
N PHE A 38 4.50 -5.65 4.91
CA PHE A 38 5.59 -5.29 5.80
C PHE A 38 6.14 -3.89 5.49
N ALA A 39 6.40 -3.57 4.22
CA ALA A 39 6.88 -2.25 3.82
C ALA A 39 5.90 -1.13 4.20
N GLY A 40 4.60 -1.34 3.92
CA GLY A 40 3.54 -0.41 4.30
C GLY A 40 3.44 -0.27 5.82
N GLY A 41 3.45 -1.39 6.55
CA GLY A 41 3.42 -1.40 8.01
C GLY A 41 4.59 -0.68 8.66
N VAL A 42 5.81 -0.89 8.17
CA VAL A 42 7.01 -0.19 8.66
C VAL A 42 6.91 1.32 8.39
N ALA A 43 6.48 1.73 7.20
CA ALA A 43 6.30 3.14 6.87
C ALA A 43 5.21 3.80 7.72
N THR A 44 4.07 3.13 7.94
CA THR A 44 3.00 3.61 8.83
C THR A 44 3.47 3.70 10.28
N TRP A 45 4.21 2.68 10.76
CA TRP A 45 4.78 2.69 12.10
C TRP A 45 5.76 3.86 12.29
N ALA A 46 6.67 4.07 11.34
CA ALA A 46 7.61 5.18 11.36
C ALA A 46 6.88 6.54 11.41
N LEU A 47 5.83 6.70 10.60
CA LEU A 47 5.01 7.92 10.62
C LEU A 47 4.39 8.17 12.00
N GLY A 48 3.89 7.13 12.66
CA GLY A 48 3.35 7.22 14.04
C GLY A 48 4.41 7.50 15.12
N ARG A 49 5.70 7.39 14.81
CA ARG A 49 6.79 7.85 15.69
C ARG A 49 7.12 9.33 15.51
N LEU A 50 6.81 9.88 14.34
CA LEU A 50 7.15 11.26 13.97
C LEU A 50 6.02 12.24 14.29
N VAL A 51 4.78 11.74 14.38
CA VAL A 51 3.59 12.57 14.60
C VAL A 51 2.71 11.93 15.66
N SER A 52 2.33 12.72 16.68
CA SER A 52 1.31 12.33 17.64
C SER A 52 -0.03 13.00 17.34
N VAL A 53 -1.12 12.41 17.83
CA VAL A 53 -2.46 13.02 17.72
C VAL A 53 -2.50 14.36 18.45
N GLN A 54 -1.82 14.47 19.59
CA GLN A 54 -1.78 15.70 20.38
C GLN A 54 -1.10 16.83 19.60
N ASP A 55 0.02 16.55 18.92
CA ASP A 55 0.72 17.54 18.09
C ASP A 55 -0.17 18.03 16.95
N ILE A 56 -0.87 17.11 16.25
CA ILE A 56 -1.79 17.46 15.16
C ILE A 56 -2.91 18.39 15.67
N LEU A 57 -3.53 18.05 16.79
CA LEU A 57 -4.61 18.85 17.38
C LEU A 57 -4.13 20.22 17.87
N ALA A 58 -2.85 20.33 18.26
CA ALA A 58 -2.20 21.59 18.59
C ALA A 58 -1.73 22.38 17.36
N GLY A 59 -1.89 21.85 16.15
CA GLY A 59 -1.39 22.48 14.92
C GLY A 59 0.14 22.43 14.78
N LEU A 60 0.80 21.51 15.49
CA LEU A 60 2.24 21.36 15.53
C LEU A 60 2.70 20.18 14.66
N LEU A 61 3.85 20.33 14.02
CA LEU A 61 4.52 19.24 13.31
C LEU A 61 6.01 19.23 13.70
N PRO A 62 6.41 18.43 14.71
CA PRO A 62 7.76 18.50 15.29
C PRO A 62 8.88 18.20 14.28
N TYR A 63 8.64 17.29 13.33
CA TYR A 63 9.62 16.83 12.36
C TYR A 63 9.10 16.91 10.93
N PRO A 64 8.84 18.12 10.38
CA PRO A 64 8.09 18.28 9.14
C PRO A 64 8.75 17.58 7.93
N GLY A 65 10.08 17.68 7.79
CA GLY A 65 10.82 17.03 6.71
C GLY A 65 10.84 15.51 6.82
N ALA A 66 11.00 14.96 8.02
CA ALA A 66 10.95 13.52 8.25
C ALA A 66 9.54 12.96 8.02
N THR A 67 8.51 13.68 8.49
CA THR A 67 7.11 13.32 8.25
C THR A 67 6.80 13.32 6.76
N LEU A 68 7.22 14.34 6.01
CA LEU A 68 7.05 14.39 4.56
C LEU A 68 7.75 13.22 3.88
N THR A 69 8.98 12.90 4.29
CA THR A 69 9.75 11.76 3.74
C THR A 69 9.03 10.44 4.00
N ALA A 70 8.54 10.22 5.21
CA ALA A 70 7.77 9.02 5.57
C ALA A 70 6.46 8.91 4.78
N LEU A 71 5.75 10.03 4.58
CA LEU A 71 4.53 10.09 3.77
C LEU A 71 4.81 9.77 2.29
N LEU A 72 5.87 10.34 1.71
CA LEU A 72 6.28 10.06 0.34
C LEU A 72 6.70 8.61 0.16
N ALA A 73 7.43 8.04 1.13
CA ALA A 73 7.79 6.63 1.13
C ALA A 73 6.55 5.73 1.21
N LEU A 74 5.60 6.05 2.11
CA LEU A 74 4.34 5.32 2.23
C LEU A 74 3.51 5.41 0.94
N LEU A 75 3.41 6.60 0.35
CA LEU A 75 2.73 6.81 -0.93
C LEU A 75 3.38 6.01 -2.06
N ALA A 76 4.72 6.01 -2.14
CA ALA A 76 5.45 5.23 -3.14
C ALA A 76 5.17 3.73 -3.00
N VAL A 77 5.16 3.20 -1.77
CA VAL A 77 4.79 1.80 -1.48
C VAL A 77 3.34 1.51 -1.88
N PHE A 78 2.42 2.43 -1.60
CA PHE A 78 1.01 2.31 -1.99
C PHE A 78 0.84 2.25 -3.51
N LEU A 79 1.41 3.21 -4.23
CA LEU A 79 1.32 3.28 -5.68
C LEU A 79 1.97 2.05 -6.32
N TRP A 80 3.12 1.61 -5.82
CA TRP A 80 3.75 0.39 -6.28
C TRP A 80 2.84 -0.83 -6.04
N SER A 81 2.32 -1.00 -4.82
CA SER A 81 1.42 -2.12 -4.51
C SER A 81 0.19 -2.14 -5.41
N VAL A 82 -0.41 -0.99 -5.69
CA VAL A 82 -1.58 -0.85 -6.57
C VAL A 82 -1.24 -1.24 -8.00
N VAL A 83 -0.14 -0.71 -8.55
CA VAL A 83 0.32 -1.04 -9.91
C VAL A 83 0.67 -2.52 -10.03
N ASP A 84 1.39 -3.08 -9.05
CA ASP A 84 1.75 -4.50 -9.05
C ASP A 84 0.51 -5.41 -8.97
N ALA A 85 -0.49 -5.05 -8.16
CA ALA A 85 -1.73 -5.82 -8.06
C ALA A 85 -2.54 -5.78 -9.36
N TRP A 86 -2.61 -4.61 -10.01
CA TRP A 86 -3.24 -4.47 -11.31
C TRP A 86 -2.53 -5.33 -12.37
N LEU A 87 -1.21 -5.26 -12.45
CA LEU A 87 -0.43 -6.04 -13.42
C LEU A 87 -0.49 -7.55 -13.14
N SER A 88 -0.47 -7.94 -11.86
CA SER A 88 -0.52 -9.35 -11.45
C SER A 88 -1.91 -9.96 -11.67
N GLY A 89 -2.98 -9.18 -11.52
CA GLY A 89 -4.36 -9.65 -11.72
C GLY A 89 -4.72 -9.92 -13.18
N GLY A 90 -4.00 -9.30 -14.13
CA GLY A 90 -4.18 -9.51 -15.57
C GLY A 90 -3.42 -10.71 -16.14
N ARG A 91 -2.51 -11.33 -15.38
CA ARG A 91 -1.72 -12.49 -15.85
C ARG A 91 -2.54 -13.79 -15.72
N PRO A 92 -2.51 -14.68 -16.73
CA PRO A 92 -3.02 -16.04 -16.57
C PRO A 92 -2.28 -16.72 -15.42
N GLN A 93 -3.00 -17.35 -14.48
CA GLN A 93 -2.33 -18.20 -13.50
C GLN A 93 -1.97 -19.53 -14.18
N PRO A 94 -0.73 -20.05 -13.99
CA PRO A 94 -0.38 -21.39 -14.43
C PRO A 94 -1.20 -22.45 -13.71
#